data_AF-A0A2U3LAB6-F1
#
_entry.id   AF-A0A2U3LAB6-F1
#
_cell.length_a   1.000
_cell.length_b   1.000
_cell.length_c   1.000
_cell.angle_alpha   90.00
_cell.angle_beta   90.00
_cell.angle_gamma   90.00
#
_symmetry.space_group_name_H-M   'P 1'
#
loop_
_entity.id
_entity.type
_entity.pdbx_description
1 polymer ?
#
loop_
_entity_poly.entity_id
_entity_poly.type
_entity_poly.pdbx_seq_one_letter_code
_entity_poly.pdbx_strand_id
1 'polypeptide(L)'
;MYAGTVSTPQDERPQRAIPEFGFCEEKARLQDEFLAAIQELNAVLSDQTRAVIEGDSDFSRFDVLIHLAQEKKAQAKYAWIAHVESHHCGEA
;
A
#
# COMPACT_ATOMS: atom_id res chain seq x y z
N MET A 1 -26.55 34.35 -56.70
CA MET A 1 -27.49 33.97 -55.64
C MET A 1 -26.74 33.07 -54.66
N TYR A 2 -26.70 33.48 -53.39
CA TYR A 2 -26.09 32.81 -52.23
C TYR A 2 -26.71 31.41 -52.03
N ALA A 3 -26.00 30.35 -51.62
CA ALA A 3 -25.58 29.94 -50.27
C ALA A 3 -25.70 28.39 -50.29
N GLY A 4 -24.99 27.56 -49.54
CA GLY A 4 -24.02 27.74 -48.47
C GLY A 4 -23.59 26.34 -48.04
N THR A 5 -22.30 26.15 -47.85
CA THR A 5 -21.72 24.99 -47.19
C THR A 5 -22.21 24.95 -45.74
N VAL A 6 -22.96 23.91 -45.35
CA VAL A 6 -23.24 23.68 -43.93
C VAL A 6 -22.13 22.81 -43.37
N SER A 7 -21.13 23.47 -42.81
CA SER A 7 -20.14 22.89 -41.93
C SER A 7 -20.84 22.33 -40.70
N THR A 8 -20.60 21.06 -40.41
CA THR A 8 -20.99 20.40 -39.16
C THR A 8 -20.34 21.14 -37.99
N PRO A 9 -21.07 21.49 -36.92
CA PRO A 9 -20.44 22.04 -35.72
C PRO A 9 -19.61 20.94 -35.08
N GLN A 10 -18.31 21.15 -34.97
CA GLN A 10 -17.45 20.35 -34.12
C GLN A 10 -17.94 20.56 -32.67
N ASP A 11 -18.56 19.51 -32.12
CA ASP A 11 -18.84 19.38 -30.68
C ASP A 11 -17.48 19.18 -29.97
N GLU A 12 -16.70 20.26 -29.87
CA GLU A 12 -15.55 20.35 -28.97
C GLU A 12 -16.09 20.44 -27.54
N ARG A 13 -16.65 19.33 -27.05
CA ARG A 13 -16.77 19.14 -25.61
C ARG A 13 -15.36 19.27 -25.06
N PRO A 14 -15.11 20.16 -24.08
CA PRO A 14 -13.83 20.13 -23.38
C PRO A 14 -13.70 18.71 -22.86
N GLN A 15 -12.75 17.95 -23.43
CA GLN A 15 -12.28 16.72 -22.82
C GLN A 15 -11.81 17.18 -21.46
N ARG A 16 -12.67 16.99 -20.45
CA ARG A 16 -12.28 17.15 -19.06
C ARG A 16 -11.17 16.13 -18.91
N ALA A 17 -9.92 16.60 -18.95
CA ALA A 17 -8.78 15.83 -18.55
C ALA A 17 -9.17 15.27 -17.19
N ILE A 18 -9.40 13.97 -17.13
CA ILE A 18 -9.61 13.28 -15.87
C ILE A 18 -8.35 13.67 -15.09
N PRO A 19 -8.46 14.41 -13.98
CA PRO A 19 -7.29 14.74 -13.20
C PRO A 19 -6.58 13.42 -12.98
N GLU A 20 -5.29 13.34 -13.33
CA GLU A 20 -4.46 12.25 -12.86
C GLU A 20 -4.62 12.26 -11.34
N PHE A 21 -5.52 11.43 -10.83
CA PHE A 21 -5.67 11.19 -9.41
C PHE A 21 -4.29 10.69 -9.00
N GLY A 22 -3.52 11.59 -8.37
CA GLY A 22 -2.07 11.50 -8.29
C GLY A 22 -1.66 10.17 -7.68
N PHE A 23 -1.27 9.22 -8.52
CA PHE A 23 -0.75 7.95 -8.07
C PHE A 23 0.64 8.23 -7.49
N CYS A 24 0.75 8.09 -6.17
CA CYS A 24 2.05 8.17 -5.53
C CYS A 24 2.67 6.77 -5.49
N GLU A 25 3.59 6.51 -6.41
CA GLU A 25 4.29 5.22 -6.52
C GLU A 25 5.01 4.85 -5.22
N GLU A 26 5.59 5.85 -4.55
CA GLU A 26 6.32 5.65 -3.30
C GLU A 26 5.38 5.27 -2.13
N LYS A 27 4.20 5.87 -2.06
CA LYS A 27 3.16 5.45 -1.09
C LYS A 27 2.78 3.99 -1.31
N ALA A 28 2.57 3.58 -2.57
CA ALA A 28 2.21 2.21 -2.91
C ALA A 28 3.33 1.23 -2.51
N ARG A 29 4.58 1.55 -2.84
CA ARG A 29 5.76 0.76 -2.45
C ARG A 29 5.88 0.60 -0.92
N LEU A 30 5.75 1.69 -0.16
CA LEU A 30 5.80 1.66 1.30
C LEU A 30 4.64 0.88 1.92
N GLN A 31 3.46 0.93 1.30
CA GLN A 31 2.31 0.14 1.69
C GLN A 31 2.54 -1.35 1.47
N ASP A 32 3.12 -1.74 0.33
CA ASP A 32 3.49 -3.11 0.03
C ASP A 32 4.55 -3.64 1.00
N GLU A 33 5.55 -2.83 1.34
CA GLU A 33 6.56 -3.17 2.36
C GLU A 33 5.95 -3.39 3.75
N PHE A 34 4.99 -2.54 4.13
CA PHE A 34 4.28 -2.73 5.39
C PHE A 34 3.42 -3.99 5.39
N LEU A 35 2.74 -4.29 4.28
CA LEU A 35 1.98 -5.52 4.12
C LEU A 35 2.88 -6.76 4.19
N ALA A 36 4.03 -6.75 3.51
CA ALA A 36 5.01 -7.83 3.57
C ALA A 36 5.50 -8.06 5.01
N ALA A 37 5.80 -7.01 5.77
CA ALA A 37 6.21 -7.13 7.16
C ALA A 37 5.11 -7.72 8.07
N ILE A 38 3.83 -7.43 7.80
CA ILE A 38 2.70 -8.06 8.49
C ILE A 38 2.64 -9.55 8.17
N GLN A 39 2.80 -9.93 6.90
CA GLN A 39 2.78 -11.33 6.48
C GLN A 39 3.91 -12.14 7.12
N GLU A 40 5.12 -11.57 7.21
CA GLU A 40 6.26 -12.18 7.90
C GLU A 40 5.96 -12.41 9.39
N LEU A 41 5.45 -11.40 10.09
CA LEU A 41 5.06 -11.54 11.50
C LEU A 41 4.01 -12.65 11.68
N ASN A 42 3.01 -12.70 10.80
CA ASN A 42 1.96 -13.72 10.85
C ASN A 42 2.51 -15.13 10.61
N ALA A 43 3.51 -15.28 9.73
CA ALA A 43 4.17 -16.56 9.49
C ALA A 43 4.88 -17.06 10.75
N VAL A 44 5.66 -16.20 11.42
CA VAL A 44 6.36 -16.55 12.67
C VAL A 44 5.36 -16.93 13.77
N LEU A 45 4.27 -16.17 13.94
CA LEU A 45 3.23 -16.48 14.91
C LEU A 45 2.50 -17.80 14.62
N SER A 46 2.29 -18.10 13.33
CA SER A 46 1.70 -19.37 12.90
C SER A 46 2.62 -20.54 13.22
N ASP A 47 3.93 -20.38 13.01
CA ASP A 47 4.93 -21.40 13.33
C ASP A 47 5.04 -21.63 14.84
N GLN A 48 5.03 -20.57 15.65
CA GLN A 48 5.00 -20.69 17.11
C GLN A 48 3.72 -21.41 17.58
N THR A 49 2.56 -21.06 17.02
CA THR A 49 1.29 -21.69 17.36
C THR A 49 1.32 -23.19 17.05
N ARG A 50 1.86 -23.56 15.88
CA ARG A 50 2.03 -24.96 15.49
C ARG A 50 2.96 -25.71 16.44
N ALA A 51 4.10 -25.12 16.81
CA ALA A 51 5.04 -25.73 17.76
C ALA A 51 4.38 -26.00 19.12
N VAL A 52 3.58 -25.07 19.63
CA VAL A 52 2.81 -25.26 20.87
C VAL A 52 1.81 -26.42 20.75
N ILE A 53 1.08 -26.51 19.63
CA ILE A 53 0.12 -27.60 19.37
C ILE A 53 0.82 -28.97 19.30
N GLU A 54 2.02 -29.00 18.71
CA GLU A 54 2.84 -30.22 18.58
C GLU A 54 3.54 -30.63 19.88
N GLY A 55 3.39 -29.84 20.95
CA GLY A 55 4.00 -30.11 22.25
C GLY A 55 5.50 -29.80 22.30
N ASP A 56 5.99 -28.95 21.41
CA ASP A 56 7.36 -28.46 21.45
C ASP A 56 7.59 -27.60 22.69
N SER A 57 8.48 -28.05 23.57
CA SER A 57 8.81 -27.37 24.82
C SER A 57 9.69 -26.13 24.61
N ASP A 58 10.29 -25.94 23.44
CA ASP A 58 11.16 -24.81 23.10
C ASP A 58 10.43 -23.76 22.25
N PHE A 59 9.29 -23.26 22.76
CA PHE A 59 8.52 -22.20 22.09
C PHE A 59 9.15 -20.81 22.23
N SER A 60 10.09 -20.63 23.17
CA SER A 60 10.79 -19.35 23.40
C SER A 60 11.77 -19.01 22.29
N ARG A 61 12.18 -19.99 21.46
CA ARG A 61 12.98 -19.72 20.24
C ARG A 61 12.31 -18.74 19.28
N PHE A 62 10.98 -18.64 19.32
CA PHE A 62 10.22 -17.71 18.50
C PHE A 62 10.21 -16.29 19.06
N ASP A 63 10.54 -16.06 20.33
CA ASP A 63 10.46 -14.73 20.96
C ASP A 63 11.34 -13.71 20.25
N VAL A 64 12.57 -14.09 19.91
CA VAL A 64 13.50 -13.24 19.15
C VAL A 64 12.99 -12.99 17.73
N LEU A 65 12.45 -14.01 17.07
CA LEU A 65 11.90 -13.89 15.71
C LEU A 65 10.67 -12.97 15.67
N ILE A 66 9.79 -13.11 16.66
CA ILE A 66 8.60 -12.26 16.83
C ILE A 66 9.03 -10.82 17.09
N HIS A 67 10.02 -10.61 17.98
CA HIS A 67 10.53 -9.28 18.26
C HIS A 67 11.08 -8.59 17.01
N LEU A 68 11.93 -9.27 16.25
CA LEU A 68 12.50 -8.75 15.00
C LEU A 68 11.42 -8.45 13.95
N ALA A 69 10.45 -9.35 13.78
CA ALA A 69 9.34 -9.14 12.85
C ALA A 69 8.43 -7.97 13.28
N GLN A 70 8.21 -7.79 14.58
CA GLN A 70 7.47 -6.64 15.12
C GLN A 70 8.22 -5.32 14.88
N GLU A 71 9.54 -5.30 15.08
CA GLU A 71 10.35 -4.11 14.83
C GLU A 71 10.32 -3.73 13.34
N LYS A 72 10.53 -4.70 12.45
CA LYS A 72 10.42 -4.50 10.99
C LYS A 72 9.04 -3.96 10.59
N LYS A 73 7.97 -4.55 11.14
CA LYS A 73 6.59 -4.06 10.92
C LYS A 73 6.42 -2.61 11.38
N ALA A 74 6.97 -2.26 12.55
CA ALA A 74 6.89 -0.90 13.08
C ALA A 74 7.64 0.09 12.18
N GLN A 75 8.86 -0.24 11.76
CA GLN A 75 9.65 0.58 10.85
C GLN A 75 8.91 0.85 9.54
N ALA A 76 8.37 -0.19 8.89
CA ALA A 76 7.61 -0.04 7.64
C ALA A 76 6.33 0.79 7.83
N LYS A 77 5.59 0.57 8.93
CA LYS A 77 4.41 1.37 9.28
C LYS A 77 4.74 2.85 9.39
N TYR A 78 5.78 3.19 10.15
CA TYR A 78 6.15 4.57 10.40
C TYR A 78 6.73 5.24 9.16
N ALA A 79 7.45 4.51 8.30
CA ALA A 79 7.89 5.01 7.00
C ALA A 79 6.69 5.37 6.11
N TRP A 80 5.69 4.50 6.02
CA TRP A 80 4.46 4.76 5.26
C TRP A 80 3.67 5.96 5.81
N ILE A 81 3.47 6.04 7.14
CA ILE A 81 2.79 7.17 7.78
C ILE A 81 3.54 8.48 7.52
N ALA A 82 4.86 8.50 7.74
CA ALA A 82 5.67 9.69 7.51
C ALA A 82 5.61 10.16 6.05
N HIS A 83 5.57 9.24 5.09
CA HIS A 83 5.36 9.58 3.69
C HIS A 83 3.98 10.20 3.45
N VAL A 84 2.91 9.58 3.95
CA VAL A 84 1.53 10.10 3.80
C VAL A 84 1.39 11.49 4.40
N GLU A 85 1.97 11.72 5.58
CA GLU A 85 1.94 13.01 6.28
C GLU A 85 2.76 14.09 5.57
N SER A 86 3.96 13.77 5.08
CA SER A 86 4.86 14.74 4.44
C SER A 86 4.48 15.08 3.01
N HIS A 87 3.99 14.10 2.24
CA HIS A 87 3.65 14.27 0.83
C HIS A 87 2.16 14.59 0.63
N HIS A 88 1.39 14.70 1.73
CA HIS A 88 -0.06 14.90 1.72
C HIS A 88 -0.79 13.90 0.82
N CYS A 89 -0.27 12.67 0.70
CA CYS A 89 -0.90 11.58 -0.05
C CYS A 89 -2.13 10.97 0.69
N GLY A 90 -2.66 11.70 1.67
CA GLY A 90 -3.92 11.41 2.35
C GLY A 90 -5.07 11.73 1.40
N GLU A 91 -6.03 10.80 1.36
CA GLU A 91 -7.22 10.73 0.48
C GLU A 91 -7.68 12.05 -0.16
N ALA A 92 -7.80 12.02 -1.49
CA ALA A 92 -8.62 12.95 -2.28
C ALA A 92 -10.10 12.54 -2.20
#